data_AF-A0A0H4QIA3-F1
#
_entry.id   AF-A0A0H4QIA3-F1
#
_cell.length_a   1.000
_cell.length_b   1.000
_cell.length_c   1.000
_cell.angle_alpha   90.00
_cell.angle_beta   90.00
_cell.angle_gamma   90.00
#
_symmetry.space_group_name_H-M   'P 1'
#
loop_
_entity.id
_entity.type
_entity.pdbx_description
1 polymer ?
#
loop_
_entity_poly.entity_id
_entity_poly.type
_entity_poly.pdbx_seq_one_letter_code
_entity_poly.pdbx_strand_id
1 'polypeptide(L)'
;MGLPTNTVQASKSQTIIISLSDTSDSTSLPIYKKKNSKMIKTSHRLSMFKNRDKNSSVQKRKASKVKIKGHHYWKIGKNKYVKDSKRVNVVNPKTNPNY
;
A
#
# COMPACT_ATOMS: atom_id res chain seq x y z
N MET A 1 8.39 -15.42 -34.33
CA MET A 1 7.29 -15.32 -33.34
C MET A 1 7.86 -14.76 -32.04
N GLY A 2 7.60 -13.48 -31.75
CA GLY A 2 8.11 -12.81 -30.55
C GLY A 2 7.21 -13.10 -29.34
N LEU A 3 7.79 -13.62 -28.27
CA LEU A 3 7.12 -13.78 -26.98
C LEU A 3 6.67 -12.41 -26.45
N PRO A 4 5.44 -12.23 -25.94
CA PRO A 4 5.10 -11.02 -25.22
C PRO A 4 5.84 -11.03 -23.88
N THR A 5 6.92 -10.25 -23.81
CA THR A 5 7.61 -9.91 -22.56
C THR A 5 6.69 -9.05 -21.72
N ASN A 6 5.85 -9.72 -20.93
CA ASN A 6 5.05 -9.10 -19.89
C ASN A 6 6.00 -8.71 -18.74
N THR A 7 6.79 -7.67 -18.99
CA THR A 7 7.69 -7.07 -18.00
C THR A 7 6.81 -6.49 -16.90
N VAL A 8 6.66 -7.26 -15.83
CA VAL A 8 6.19 -6.73 -14.55
C VAL A 8 7.28 -5.78 -14.09
N GLN A 9 7.21 -4.53 -14.53
CA GLN A 9 8.11 -3.47 -14.13
C GLN A 9 8.03 -3.37 -12.61
N ALA A 10 9.03 -3.93 -11.94
CA ALA A 10 9.13 -3.90 -10.50
C ALA A 10 9.38 -2.44 -10.10
N SER A 11 8.28 -1.72 -9.83
CA SER A 11 8.33 -0.38 -9.28
C SER A 11 9.26 -0.38 -8.06
N LYS A 12 10.19 0.58 -7.99
CA LYS A 12 11.06 0.78 -6.84
C LYS A 12 10.24 0.75 -5.55
N SER A 13 10.76 0.06 -4.53
CA SER A 13 10.12 0.04 -3.21
C SER A 13 10.14 1.46 -2.62
N GLN A 14 8.98 1.97 -2.23
CA GLN A 14 8.78 3.27 -1.61
C GLN A 14 8.25 3.09 -0.18
N THR A 15 8.43 4.11 0.67
CA THR A 15 7.78 4.12 1.97
C THR A 15 6.41 4.74 1.80
N ILE A 16 5.37 4.07 2.32
CA ILE A 16 4.01 4.60 2.37
C ILE A 16 3.58 4.76 3.83
N ILE A 17 2.68 5.71 4.06
CA ILE A 17 1.91 5.86 5.28
C ILE A 17 0.42 5.80 4.93
N ILE A 18 -0.39 5.41 5.90
CA ILE A 18 -1.85 5.52 5.79
C ILE A 18 -2.26 6.79 6.52
N SER A 19 -3.16 7.54 5.92
CA SER A 19 -3.79 8.73 6.50
C SER A 19 -5.28 8.50 6.74
N LEU A 20 -5.85 9.36 7.59
CA LEU A 20 -7.29 9.49 7.71
C LEU A 20 -7.87 9.92 6.36
N SER A 21 -9.09 9.50 6.08
CA SER A 21 -9.88 10.13 5.01
C SER A 21 -10.69 11.26 5.60
N ASP A 22 -10.87 12.31 4.81
CA ASP A 22 -11.75 13.43 5.15
C ASP A 22 -13.22 13.00 5.37
N THR A 23 -13.59 11.80 4.91
CA THR A 23 -14.97 11.30 4.90
C THR A 23 -15.20 10.11 5.84
N SER A 24 -14.21 9.67 6.62
CA SER A 24 -14.39 8.51 7.51
C SER A 24 -13.33 8.45 8.61
N ASP A 25 -13.80 8.23 9.84
CA ASP A 25 -12.98 8.01 11.04
C ASP A 25 -12.24 6.66 11.06
N SER A 26 -12.34 5.89 9.97
CA SER A 26 -11.71 4.58 9.90
C SER A 26 -10.20 4.73 9.93
N THR A 27 -9.54 4.25 10.98
CA THR A 27 -8.08 4.30 11.16
C THR A 27 -7.35 3.15 10.47
N SER A 28 -8.01 2.39 9.59
CA SER A 28 -7.41 1.21 8.95
C SER A 28 -7.89 0.96 7.52
N LEU A 29 -7.03 0.33 6.71
CA LEU A 29 -7.32 -0.06 5.33
C LEU A 29 -7.44 -1.60 5.19
N PRO A 30 -8.35 -2.10 4.35
CA PRO A 30 -8.42 -3.53 4.09
C PRO A 30 -7.16 -4.05 3.37
N ILE A 31 -6.68 -5.22 3.80
CA ILE A 31 -5.61 -5.95 3.13
C ILE A 31 -6.22 -6.91 2.11
N TYR A 32 -5.62 -6.98 0.94
CA TYR A 32 -5.96 -7.89 -0.15
C TYR A 32 -4.86 -8.92 -0.35
N LYS A 33 -5.23 -10.09 -0.86
CA LYS A 33 -4.33 -11.14 -1.34
C LYS A 33 -4.61 -11.41 -2.81
N LYS A 34 -3.57 -11.74 -3.59
CA LYS A 34 -3.72 -12.19 -4.97
C LYS A 34 -3.97 -13.71 -4.97
N LYS A 35 -5.05 -14.15 -5.60
CA LYS A 35 -5.38 -15.57 -5.86
C LYS A 35 -5.98 -15.68 -7.26
N ASN A 36 -5.47 -16.59 -8.09
CA ASN A 36 -5.93 -16.79 -9.48
C ASN A 36 -6.03 -15.47 -10.28
N SER A 37 -4.99 -14.64 -10.17
CA SER A 37 -4.91 -13.32 -10.81
C SER A 37 -6.02 -12.33 -10.42
N LYS A 38 -6.82 -12.63 -9.39
CA LYS A 38 -7.82 -11.73 -8.80
C LYS A 38 -7.33 -11.25 -7.42
N MET A 39 -7.75 -10.06 -7.02
CA MET A 39 -7.48 -9.49 -5.70
C MET A 39 -8.66 -9.80 -4.78
N ILE A 40 -8.40 -10.56 -3.71
CA ILE A 40 -9.41 -10.97 -2.74
C ILE A 40 -9.20 -10.17 -1.46
N LYS A 41 -10.24 -9.46 -1.01
CA LYS A 41 -10.25 -8.76 0.28
C LYS A 41 -10.13 -9.79 1.40
N THR A 42 -9.24 -9.57 2.35
CA THR A 42 -9.08 -10.41 3.53
C THR A 42 -9.86 -9.85 4.72
N SER A 43 -10.03 -10.65 5.76
CA SER A 43 -10.50 -10.19 7.07
C SER A 43 -9.52 -9.25 7.79
N HIS A 44 -8.25 -9.20 7.33
CA HIS A 44 -7.22 -8.41 7.97
C HIS A 44 -7.21 -6.98 7.46
N ARG A 45 -6.85 -6.05 8.36
CA ARG A 45 -6.74 -4.63 8.07
C ARG A 45 -5.36 -4.12 8.45
N LEU A 46 -4.82 -3.22 7.65
CA LEU A 46 -3.62 -2.47 7.94
C LEU A 46 -4.03 -1.23 8.75
N SER A 47 -3.64 -1.19 10.02
CA SER A 47 -3.84 -0.02 10.87
C SER A 47 -2.93 1.12 10.45
N MET A 48 -3.44 2.35 10.55
CA MET A 48 -2.69 3.59 10.40
C MET A 48 -1.67 3.75 11.53
N PHE A 49 -2.03 3.36 12.75
CA PHE A 49 -1.19 3.51 13.93
C PHE A 49 -0.49 2.20 14.29
N LYS A 50 0.73 2.29 14.83
CA LYS A 50 1.51 1.13 15.28
C LYS A 50 0.79 0.37 16.42
N ASN A 51 0.14 1.11 17.31
CA ASN A 51 -0.71 0.59 18.38
C ASN A 51 -2.17 0.98 18.15
N ARG A 52 -3.10 0.44 18.94
CA ARG A 52 -4.52 0.84 18.88
C ARG A 52 -4.79 2.27 19.36
N ASP A 53 -3.79 2.91 19.96
CA ASP A 53 -3.90 4.28 20.45
C ASP A 53 -3.81 5.29 19.30
N LYS A 54 -4.72 6.25 19.26
CA LYS A 54 -4.77 7.32 18.24
C LYS A 54 -3.61 8.33 18.39
N ASN A 55 -2.96 8.38 19.55
CA ASN A 55 -1.77 9.18 19.81
C ASN A 55 -0.47 8.44 19.45
N SER A 56 -0.55 7.18 18.99
CA SER A 56 0.63 6.44 18.56
C SER A 56 1.12 6.89 17.18
N SER A 57 2.42 6.73 16.95
CA SER A 57 3.05 7.11 15.69
C SER A 57 2.42 6.38 14.49
N VAL A 58 2.27 7.13 13.38
CA VAL A 58 1.81 6.59 12.10
C VAL A 58 2.77 5.51 11.60
N GLN A 59 2.22 4.38 11.18
CA GLN A 59 2.98 3.24 10.72
C GLN A 59 3.50 3.46 9.30
N LYS A 60 4.82 3.54 9.16
CA LYS A 60 5.52 3.54 7.87
C LYS A 60 5.65 2.11 7.35
N ARG A 61 5.35 1.89 6.07
CA ARG A 61 5.49 0.58 5.40
C ARG A 61 6.28 0.71 4.12
N LYS A 62 7.26 -0.18 3.91
CA LYS A 62 7.87 -0.35 2.59
C LYS A 62 6.88 -1.06 1.68
N ALA A 63 6.63 -0.49 0.51
CA ALA A 63 5.67 -1.00 -0.46
C ALA A 63 6.12 -0.73 -1.89
N SER A 64 5.70 -1.59 -2.81
CA SER A 64 5.93 -1.40 -4.25
C SER A 64 4.59 -1.19 -4.96
N LYS A 65 4.49 -0.20 -5.84
CA LYS A 65 3.27 0.10 -6.59
C LYS A 65 3.10 -0.86 -7.76
N VAL A 66 2.04 -1.65 -7.76
CA VAL A 66 1.75 -2.66 -8.78
C VAL A 66 0.39 -2.39 -9.44
N LYS A 67 0.32 -2.60 -10.76
CA LYS A 67 -0.94 -2.58 -11.51
C LYS A 67 -1.43 -4.02 -11.68
N ILE A 68 -2.64 -4.30 -11.21
CA ILE A 68 -3.28 -5.62 -11.31
C ILE A 68 -4.68 -5.42 -11.88
N LYS A 69 -4.92 -5.97 -13.08
CA LYS A 69 -6.22 -5.88 -13.79
C LYS A 69 -6.77 -4.44 -13.86
N GLY A 70 -5.94 -3.49 -14.32
CA GLY A 70 -6.34 -2.09 -14.47
C GLY A 70 -6.33 -1.27 -13.19
N HIS A 71 -6.28 -1.89 -12.01
CA HIS A 71 -6.26 -1.18 -10.73
C HIS A 71 -4.85 -1.08 -10.13
N HIS A 72 -4.58 0.02 -9.44
CA HIS A 72 -3.33 0.23 -8.71
C HIS A 72 -3.43 -0.30 -7.28
N TYR A 73 -2.39 -0.99 -6.86
CA TYR A 73 -2.23 -1.54 -5.51
C TYR A 73 -0.81 -1.29 -5.02
N TRP A 74 -0.65 -1.26 -3.70
CA TRP A 74 0.64 -1.25 -3.03
C TRP A 74 0.92 -2.62 -2.43
N LYS A 75 1.96 -3.29 -2.89
CA LYS A 75 2.43 -4.57 -2.33
C LYS A 75 3.25 -4.29 -1.08
N ILE A 76 2.72 -4.63 0.09
CA ILE A 76 3.32 -4.35 1.41
C ILE A 76 4.01 -5.57 2.04
N GLY A 77 3.98 -6.72 1.36
CA GLY A 77 4.60 -7.96 1.85
C GLY A 77 4.30 -9.16 0.95
N LYS A 78 4.65 -10.37 1.41
CA LYS A 78 4.38 -11.62 0.67
C LYS A 78 2.89 -11.82 0.49
N ASN A 79 2.43 -11.73 -0.76
CA ASN A 79 1.02 -11.80 -1.16
C ASN A 79 0.08 -10.85 -0.39
N LYS A 80 0.58 -9.72 0.14
CA LYS A 80 -0.22 -8.72 0.87
C LYS A 80 -0.21 -7.41 0.11
N TYR A 81 -1.41 -6.87 -0.11
CA TYR A 81 -1.58 -5.65 -0.88
C TYR A 81 -2.61 -4.73 -0.22
N VAL A 82 -2.47 -3.43 -0.43
CA VAL A 82 -3.51 -2.44 -0.12
C VAL A 82 -3.88 -1.70 -1.40
N LYS A 83 -5.16 -1.37 -1.55
CA LYS A 83 -5.65 -0.65 -2.73
C LYS A 83 -5.07 0.77 -2.71
N ASP A 84 -4.58 1.24 -3.85
CA ASP A 84 -4.18 2.63 -3.99
C ASP A 84 -5.41 3.54 -3.80
N SER A 85 -5.31 4.52 -2.92
CA SER A 85 -6.42 5.40 -2.55
C SER A 85 -5.89 6.72 -2.00
N LYS A 86 -6.75 7.74 -1.90
CA LYS A 86 -6.41 9.06 -1.31
C LYS A 86 -5.84 8.96 0.12
N ARG A 87 -6.06 7.83 0.79
CA ARG A 87 -5.59 7.55 2.14
C ARG A 87 -4.17 6.96 2.19
N VAL A 88 -3.57 6.62 1.06
CA VAL A 88 -2.20 6.09 1.01
C VAL A 88 -1.29 7.20 0.51
N ASN A 89 -0.39 7.66 1.38
CA ASN A 89 0.58 8.70 1.05
C ASN A 89 1.98 8.10 0.91
N VAL A 90 2.66 8.46 -0.17
CA VAL A 90 4.04 8.03 -0.41
C VAL A 90 4.97 9.01 0.29
N VAL A 91 5.75 8.51 1.25
CA VAL A 91 6.80 9.27 1.90
C VAL A 91 8.10 8.95 1.17
N ASN A 92 8.56 9.87 0.33
CA ASN A 92 9.88 9.73 -0.26
C ASN A 92 10.93 10.02 0.82
N PRO A 93 11.90 9.14 1.08
CA PRO A 93 13.04 9.47 1.96
C PRO A 93 14.03 10.45 1.31
N LYS A 94 13.65 11.15 0.25
CA LYS A 94 14.47 12.14 -0.46
C LYS A 94 13.74 13.49 -0.50
N THR A 95 13.68 14.13 0.66
CA THR A 95 13.70 15.59 0.81
C THR A 95 14.37 15.86 2.15
N ASN A 96 15.64 16.26 2.03
CA ASN A 96 16.67 16.73 2.98
C ASN A 96 16.54 16.54 4.51
N PRO A 97 17.69 16.22 5.16
CA PRO A 97 17.91 16.53 6.58
C PRO A 97 18.24 18.03 6.70
N ASN A 98 17.31 18.84 7.20
CA ASN A 98 17.64 20.03 7.98
C ASN A 98 16.36 20.61 8.57
N TYR A 99 16.13 20.32 9.84
CA TYR A 99 15.52 21.23 10.83
C TYR A 99 16.06 20.82 12.20
#